data_AF-A0AAN9AI68-F1
#
_entry.id   AF-A0AAN9AI68-F1
#
_cell.length_a   1.000
_cell.length_b   1.000
_cell.length_c   1.000
_cell.angle_alpha   90.00
_cell.angle_beta   90.00
_cell.angle_gamma   90.00
#
_symmetry.space_group_name_H-M   'P 1'
#
loop_
_entity.id
_entity.type
_entity.pdbx_description
1 polymer ?
#
loop_
_entity_poly.entity_id
_entity_poly.type
_entity_poly.pdbx_seq_one_letter_code
_entity_poly.pdbx_strand_id
1 'polypeptide(L)'
;MLLMPVITFSVHKHSPIKLTSSSPPPCDYSTVAPATSTPGVSYLPDGTAPNHLYPHIPKTGCWVITEHCKDHPQADGTHKDDLGTQNGTEEGCLARAAQQWTWCGATGSTKATAVYGPTGAMTFAASGCYHALLGCQKAEAGRITHDGFSEQAENGTVNEENCLGRAPRIWHHCGSPPDRPVTSVFGPTGAKRTAGAGCWVKVRSCPAHRDQEGFFFDAWGSTNRDTGTVEDECFDRARDHWTQCGSHSNAPVTAYYRPDGTSHTVP
;
A
#
# COMPACT_ATOMS: atom_id res chain seq x y z
N MET A 1 13.74 -58.05 6.91
CA MET A 1 14.13 -56.96 5.98
C MET A 1 12.92 -56.06 5.80
N LEU A 2 12.86 -54.94 6.54
CA LEU A 2 11.82 -53.92 6.37
C LEU A 2 12.27 -52.93 5.30
N LEU A 3 11.49 -52.81 4.21
CA LEU A 3 11.66 -51.80 3.18
C LEU A 3 10.95 -50.52 3.65
N MET A 4 11.71 -49.44 3.82
CA MET A 4 11.14 -48.10 4.04
C MET A 4 10.86 -47.41 2.69
N PRO A 5 9.74 -46.68 2.55
CA PRO A 5 9.43 -45.94 1.34
C PRO A 5 10.28 -44.66 1.26
N VAL A 6 10.90 -44.44 0.10
CA VAL A 6 11.60 -43.21 -0.24
C VAL A 6 10.56 -42.17 -0.65
N ILE A 7 10.42 -41.11 0.15
CA ILE A 7 9.59 -39.94 -0.18
C ILE A 7 10.44 -38.98 -1.02
N THR A 8 10.13 -38.88 -2.30
CA THR A 8 10.73 -37.90 -3.22
C THR A 8 9.97 -36.57 -3.12
N PHE A 9 10.64 -35.53 -2.60
CA PHE A 9 10.13 -34.16 -2.64
C PHE A 9 10.28 -33.57 -4.04
N SER A 10 9.16 -33.26 -4.69
CA SER A 10 9.13 -32.56 -5.98
C SER A 10 9.11 -31.05 -5.74
N VAL A 11 10.24 -30.39 -5.97
CA VAL A 11 10.36 -28.91 -5.90
C VAL A 11 9.65 -28.32 -7.12
N HIS A 12 8.50 -27.67 -6.91
CA HIS A 12 7.85 -26.88 -7.96
C HIS A 12 8.70 -25.63 -8.24
N LYS A 13 9.43 -25.65 -9.36
CA LYS A 13 10.03 -24.44 -9.93
C LYS A 13 8.90 -23.54 -10.41
N HIS A 14 8.79 -22.33 -9.85
CA HIS A 14 7.98 -21.28 -10.45
C HIS A 14 8.47 -21.02 -11.88
N SER A 15 7.58 -21.23 -12.85
CA SER A 15 7.85 -20.91 -14.26
C SER A 15 8.03 -19.40 -14.43
N PRO A 16 8.99 -18.96 -15.25
CA PRO A 16 9.13 -17.55 -15.59
C PRO A 16 7.86 -17.05 -16.32
N ILE A 17 7.37 -15.89 -15.89
CA ILE A 17 6.22 -15.19 -16.46
C ILE A 17 6.50 -14.89 -17.95
N LYS A 18 5.69 -15.46 -18.84
CA LYS A 18 5.67 -15.07 -20.27
C LYS A 18 4.89 -13.77 -20.42
N LEU A 19 5.61 -12.66 -20.53
CA LEU A 19 5.09 -11.41 -21.06
C LEU A 19 5.01 -11.56 -22.59
N THR A 20 3.81 -11.62 -23.18
CA THR A 20 3.65 -11.51 -24.63
C THR A 20 3.68 -10.03 -25.02
N SER A 21 4.74 -9.66 -25.73
CA SER A 21 4.98 -8.31 -26.25
C SER A 21 5.04 -8.36 -27.78
N SER A 22 4.15 -7.64 -28.46
CA SER A 22 4.54 -6.99 -29.71
C SER A 22 5.18 -5.64 -29.33
N SER A 23 6.51 -5.57 -29.45
CA SER A 23 7.34 -4.47 -28.94
C SER A 23 7.71 -3.45 -30.02
N PRO A 24 7.58 -2.12 -29.77
CA PRO A 24 8.38 -1.08 -30.44
C PRO A 24 9.81 -1.00 -29.83
N PRO A 25 10.77 -0.32 -30.49
CA PRO A 25 12.18 -0.31 -30.09
C PRO A 25 12.44 0.51 -28.79
N PRO A 26 13.53 0.19 -28.07
CA PRO A 26 13.78 0.63 -26.69
C PRO A 26 14.27 2.08 -26.57
N CYS A 27 13.92 2.72 -25.44
CA CYS A 27 14.59 3.92 -24.95
C CYS A 27 15.76 3.52 -24.04
N ASP A 28 16.92 4.15 -24.25
CA ASP A 28 18.12 4.05 -23.42
C ASP A 28 17.96 4.87 -22.13
N TYR A 29 18.22 4.25 -20.98
CA TYR A 29 18.08 4.85 -19.63
C TYR A 29 19.43 4.97 -18.89
N SER A 30 20.55 5.02 -19.61
CA SER A 30 21.89 4.92 -19.01
C SER A 30 22.41 6.13 -18.19
N THR A 31 21.61 7.16 -17.85
CA THR A 31 22.18 8.41 -17.28
C THR A 31 21.49 9.07 -16.08
N VAL A 32 20.68 8.36 -15.29
CA VAL A 32 20.18 8.92 -14.01
C VAL A 32 20.56 8.04 -12.83
N ALA A 33 21.44 8.56 -11.97
CA ALA A 33 21.82 7.90 -10.73
C ALA A 33 20.63 7.89 -9.74
N PRO A 34 20.33 6.73 -9.10
CA PRO A 34 19.23 6.63 -8.15
C PRO A 34 19.52 7.39 -6.86
N ALA A 35 18.48 8.02 -6.30
CA ALA A 35 18.50 8.60 -4.96
C ALA A 35 18.77 7.52 -3.90
N THR A 36 19.55 7.88 -2.88
CA THR A 36 20.39 6.95 -2.10
C THR A 36 19.79 6.37 -0.82
N SER A 37 18.50 6.55 -0.50
CA SER A 37 17.79 5.61 0.39
C SER A 37 16.29 5.91 0.50
N THR A 38 15.49 5.13 -0.22
CA THR A 38 14.07 4.91 0.05
C THR A 38 13.94 3.67 0.95
N PRO A 39 13.13 3.66 2.02
CA PRO A 39 13.00 2.51 2.91
C PRO A 39 12.67 1.23 2.14
N GLY A 40 13.42 0.16 2.41
CA GLY A 40 13.57 -1.03 1.55
C GLY A 40 12.35 -1.92 1.34
N VAL A 41 11.19 -1.60 1.92
CA VAL A 41 9.89 -2.18 1.60
C VAL A 41 8.90 -1.44 2.49
N SER A 42 7.94 -0.73 1.92
CA SER A 42 6.85 -0.16 2.72
C SER A 42 5.58 -0.14 1.92
N TYR A 43 4.59 -0.86 2.42
CA TYR A 43 3.22 -0.73 2.00
C TYR A 43 2.61 0.27 2.97
N LEU A 44 2.09 1.38 2.45
CA LEU A 44 1.01 2.06 3.14
C LEU A 44 -0.26 1.66 2.39
N PRO A 45 -1.14 0.82 2.97
CA PRO A 45 -2.42 0.42 2.38
C PRO A 45 -3.36 1.58 2.06
N ASP A 46 -3.01 2.82 2.46
CA ASP A 46 -3.66 4.03 1.95
C ASP A 46 -3.29 4.37 0.50
N GLY A 47 -2.33 3.67 -0.10
CA GLY A 47 -1.93 3.86 -1.49
C GLY A 47 -0.73 4.78 -1.69
N THR A 48 0.07 5.05 -0.68
CA THR A 48 0.98 6.21 -0.76
C THR A 48 2.46 5.88 -0.89
N ALA A 49 2.84 4.60 -0.92
CA ALA A 49 4.24 4.21 -1.13
C ALA A 49 4.49 3.70 -2.56
N PRO A 50 5.67 4.00 -3.15
CA PRO A 50 6.03 3.50 -4.47
C PRO A 50 6.07 1.96 -4.48
N ASN A 51 5.32 1.36 -5.39
CA ASN A 51 5.29 -0.08 -5.63
C ASN A 51 6.67 -0.60 -6.09
N HIS A 52 7.42 -1.21 -5.17
CA HIS A 52 8.68 -1.91 -5.47
C HIS A 52 8.49 -3.42 -5.72
N LEU A 53 7.29 -3.96 -5.51
CA LEU A 53 7.03 -5.41 -5.56
C LEU A 53 6.61 -5.88 -6.93
N TYR A 54 5.93 -4.99 -7.64
CA TYR A 54 5.60 -5.14 -9.05
C TYR A 54 6.28 -4.00 -9.83
N PRO A 55 7.62 -3.97 -9.88
CA PRO A 55 8.39 -2.87 -10.47
C PRO A 55 8.14 -2.69 -11.98
N HIS A 56 7.46 -3.65 -12.60
CA HIS A 56 7.12 -3.65 -14.02
C HIS A 56 5.68 -3.17 -14.30
N ILE A 57 4.93 -2.72 -13.29
CA ILE A 57 3.61 -2.12 -13.52
C ILE A 57 3.79 -0.77 -14.24
N PRO A 58 3.12 -0.57 -15.38
CA PRO A 58 3.16 0.71 -16.08
C PRO A 58 2.71 1.88 -15.20
N LYS A 59 3.36 3.04 -15.40
CA LYS A 59 3.08 4.28 -14.65
C LYS A 59 1.74 4.94 -14.98
N THR A 60 0.86 4.26 -15.71
CA THR A 60 -0.43 4.80 -16.15
C THR A 60 -1.54 3.77 -15.95
N GLY A 61 -2.73 4.25 -15.59
CA GLY A 61 -3.92 3.41 -15.38
C GLY A 61 -3.98 2.70 -14.03
N CYS A 62 -5.01 1.88 -13.87
CA CYS A 62 -5.19 0.97 -12.75
C CYS A 62 -4.84 -0.46 -13.17
N TRP A 63 -4.10 -1.17 -12.32
CA TRP A 63 -3.66 -2.54 -12.59
C TRP A 63 -4.12 -3.46 -11.47
N VAL A 64 -4.58 -4.64 -11.84
CA VAL A 64 -5.02 -5.66 -10.89
C VAL A 64 -4.18 -6.91 -11.10
N ILE A 65 -3.60 -7.42 -10.03
CA ILE A 65 -2.89 -8.70 -9.98
C ILE A 65 -3.77 -9.67 -9.21
N THR A 66 -4.16 -10.78 -9.83
CA THR A 66 -4.96 -11.81 -9.18
C THR A 66 -4.17 -13.11 -9.06
N GLU A 67 -4.14 -13.66 -7.85
CA GLU A 67 -3.57 -14.97 -7.54
C GLU A 67 -4.74 -15.93 -7.28
N HIS A 68 -4.87 -16.97 -8.13
CA HIS A 68 -5.82 -18.07 -7.99
C HIS A 68 -7.30 -17.65 -7.87
N CYS A 69 -7.85 -17.16 -8.98
CA CYS A 69 -9.25 -16.82 -9.18
C CYS A 69 -10.05 -18.09 -9.53
N LYS A 70 -10.60 -18.76 -8.52
CA LYS A 70 -11.29 -20.06 -8.69
C LYS A 70 -12.44 -20.00 -9.70
N ASP A 71 -13.28 -18.97 -9.59
CA ASP A 71 -14.49 -18.86 -10.41
C ASP A 71 -14.19 -18.34 -11.83
N HIS A 72 -13.04 -17.67 -12.00
CA HIS A 72 -12.61 -17.11 -13.28
C HIS A 72 -11.08 -17.27 -13.49
N PRO A 73 -10.57 -18.49 -13.74
CA PRO A 73 -9.13 -18.75 -13.84
C PRO A 73 -8.40 -17.92 -14.90
N GLN A 74 -9.11 -17.45 -15.92
CA GLN A 74 -8.57 -16.56 -16.95
C GLN A 74 -8.17 -15.16 -16.44
N ALA A 75 -8.60 -14.78 -15.23
CA ALA A 75 -8.25 -13.52 -14.62
C ALA A 75 -6.95 -13.57 -13.80
N ASP A 76 -6.36 -14.76 -13.65
CA ASP A 76 -5.08 -14.94 -12.98
C ASP A 76 -3.97 -14.15 -13.70
N GLY A 77 -3.07 -13.60 -12.89
CA GLY A 77 -1.97 -12.76 -13.35
C GLY A 77 -2.30 -11.27 -13.30
N THR A 78 -1.54 -10.49 -14.06
CA THR A 78 -1.57 -9.02 -14.04
C THR A 78 -2.32 -8.51 -15.26
N HIS A 79 -3.36 -7.69 -15.03
CA HIS A 79 -4.11 -7.06 -16.10
C HIS A 79 -4.40 -5.60 -15.78
N LYS A 80 -4.58 -4.79 -16.83
CA LYS A 80 -5.07 -3.43 -16.69
C LYS A 80 -6.58 -3.49 -16.44
N ASP A 81 -7.03 -2.80 -15.41
CA ASP A 81 -8.45 -2.71 -15.07
C ASP A 81 -9.03 -1.43 -15.69
N ASP A 82 -9.74 -1.59 -16.81
CA ASP A 82 -10.30 -0.47 -17.55
C ASP A 82 -11.40 0.25 -16.76
N LEU A 83 -12.14 -0.47 -15.89
CA LEU A 83 -13.17 0.13 -15.02
C LEU A 83 -12.54 1.06 -13.96
N GLY A 84 -11.51 0.60 -13.26
CA GLY A 84 -10.72 1.43 -12.34
C GLY A 84 -9.98 2.56 -13.05
N THR A 85 -9.58 2.33 -14.30
CA THR A 85 -8.97 3.37 -15.16
C THR A 85 -9.99 4.44 -15.57
N GLN A 86 -11.26 4.08 -15.84
CA GLN A 86 -12.34 5.01 -16.19
C GLN A 86 -12.74 5.91 -15.02
N ASN A 87 -12.67 5.40 -13.78
CA ASN A 87 -12.88 6.23 -12.58
C ASN A 87 -11.68 7.12 -12.24
N GLY A 88 -10.50 6.87 -12.84
CA GLY A 88 -9.35 7.78 -12.93
C GLY A 88 -8.63 8.15 -11.63
N THR A 89 -9.25 7.93 -10.47
CA THR A 89 -8.70 8.27 -9.16
C THR A 89 -7.90 7.11 -8.57
N GLU A 90 -6.90 7.46 -7.76
CA GLU A 90 -6.14 6.48 -6.99
C GLU A 90 -7.08 5.65 -6.09
N GLU A 91 -7.98 6.32 -5.37
CA GLU A 91 -8.97 5.66 -4.49
C GLU A 91 -9.86 4.67 -5.25
N GLY A 92 -10.39 5.09 -6.40
CA GLY A 92 -11.22 4.22 -7.25
C GLY A 92 -10.45 3.00 -7.75
N CYS A 93 -9.16 3.15 -8.06
CA CYS A 93 -8.30 2.03 -8.41
C CYS A 93 -8.07 1.07 -7.24
N LEU A 94 -7.72 1.60 -6.06
CA LEU A 94 -7.44 0.78 -4.89
C LEU A 94 -8.66 -0.02 -4.43
N ALA A 95 -9.87 0.54 -4.55
CA ALA A 95 -11.11 -0.18 -4.25
C ALA A 95 -11.31 -1.45 -5.11
N ARG A 96 -10.64 -1.57 -6.26
CA ARG A 96 -10.77 -2.72 -7.17
C ARG A 96 -10.21 -4.01 -6.60
N ALA A 97 -9.27 -3.97 -5.66
CA ALA A 97 -8.73 -5.18 -5.05
C ALA A 97 -9.84 -6.02 -4.38
N ALA A 98 -10.67 -5.39 -3.53
CA ALA A 98 -11.76 -6.07 -2.83
C ALA A 98 -12.85 -6.56 -3.80
N GLN A 99 -13.17 -5.76 -4.82
CA GLN A 99 -14.13 -6.12 -5.86
C GLN A 99 -13.65 -7.32 -6.67
N GLN A 100 -12.37 -7.34 -7.06
CA GLN A 100 -11.75 -8.46 -7.77
C GLN A 100 -11.74 -9.73 -6.92
N TRP A 101 -11.31 -9.62 -5.65
CA TRP A 101 -11.29 -10.77 -4.73
C TRP A 101 -12.68 -11.39 -4.54
N THR A 102 -13.71 -10.54 -4.37
CA THR A 102 -15.10 -10.98 -4.27
C THR A 102 -15.58 -11.67 -5.55
N TRP A 103 -15.29 -11.07 -6.71
CA TRP A 103 -15.64 -11.63 -8.02
C TRP A 103 -14.96 -12.98 -8.27
N CYS A 104 -13.76 -13.19 -7.74
CA CYS A 104 -13.04 -14.46 -7.79
C CYS A 104 -13.53 -15.54 -6.80
N GLY A 105 -14.61 -15.27 -6.07
CA GLY A 105 -15.24 -16.21 -5.15
C GLY A 105 -14.82 -16.08 -3.68
N ALA A 106 -14.01 -15.07 -3.34
CA ALA A 106 -13.63 -14.73 -1.96
C ALA A 106 -13.06 -15.91 -1.13
N THR A 107 -12.33 -16.82 -1.78
CA THR A 107 -11.77 -18.00 -1.09
C THR A 107 -10.44 -17.66 -0.41
N GLY A 108 -10.03 -18.48 0.58
CA GLY A 108 -8.78 -18.23 1.30
C GLY A 108 -7.49 -18.44 0.49
N SER A 109 -7.59 -19.09 -0.68
CA SER A 109 -6.48 -19.18 -1.63
C SER A 109 -6.40 -18.01 -2.61
N THR A 110 -7.46 -17.19 -2.69
CA THR A 110 -7.53 -16.09 -3.64
C THR A 110 -6.98 -14.81 -3.02
N LYS A 111 -6.09 -14.14 -3.74
CA LYS A 111 -5.61 -12.80 -3.40
C LYS A 111 -5.71 -11.91 -4.62
N ALA A 112 -6.21 -10.69 -4.44
CA ALA A 112 -6.21 -9.67 -5.47
C ALA A 112 -5.46 -8.45 -4.96
N THR A 113 -4.63 -7.86 -5.82
CA THR A 113 -3.86 -6.66 -5.53
C THR A 113 -4.20 -5.61 -6.57
N ALA A 114 -4.55 -4.39 -6.16
CA ALA A 114 -4.71 -3.26 -7.06
C ALA A 114 -3.49 -2.34 -6.95
N VAL A 115 -3.02 -1.83 -8.09
CA VAL A 115 -1.89 -0.89 -8.19
C VAL A 115 -2.30 0.29 -9.09
N TYR A 116 -2.25 1.51 -8.55
CA TYR A 116 -2.42 2.73 -9.33
C TYR A 116 -1.08 3.13 -9.95
N GLY A 117 -0.96 2.98 -11.26
CA GLY A 117 0.28 3.23 -12.00
C GLY A 117 0.93 4.59 -11.73
N PRO A 118 0.18 5.71 -11.73
CA PRO A 118 0.77 7.05 -11.61
C PRO A 118 1.59 7.30 -10.33
N THR A 119 1.13 6.78 -9.19
CA THR A 119 1.80 6.98 -7.89
C THR A 119 2.49 5.70 -7.41
N GLY A 120 2.19 4.55 -8.02
CA GLY A 120 2.58 3.26 -7.49
C GLY A 120 1.77 2.84 -6.27
N ALA A 121 0.70 3.57 -5.92
CA ALA A 121 -0.22 3.20 -4.86
C ALA A 121 -0.64 1.75 -4.99
N MET A 122 -0.73 1.02 -3.89
CA MET A 122 -1.28 -0.32 -3.95
C MET A 122 -2.06 -0.70 -2.71
N THR A 123 -3.01 -1.60 -2.90
CA THR A 123 -3.72 -2.29 -1.83
C THR A 123 -4.00 -3.72 -2.28
N PHE A 124 -4.42 -4.56 -1.36
CA PHE A 124 -4.77 -5.94 -1.67
C PHE A 124 -6.02 -6.35 -0.88
N ALA A 125 -6.65 -7.42 -1.36
CA ALA A 125 -7.77 -8.10 -0.74
C ALA A 125 -7.50 -9.59 -0.78
N ALA A 126 -7.86 -10.26 0.31
CA ALA A 126 -7.67 -11.68 0.53
C ALA A 126 -8.56 -12.10 1.70
N SER A 127 -8.68 -13.39 2.00
CA SER A 127 -9.26 -13.77 3.30
C SER A 127 -8.29 -13.40 4.42
N GLY A 128 -8.82 -12.87 5.52
CA GLY A 128 -8.05 -12.71 6.74
C GLY A 128 -7.70 -11.27 7.11
N CYS A 129 -6.88 -11.17 8.14
CA CYS A 129 -6.35 -9.89 8.62
C CYS A 129 -4.87 -9.76 8.30
N TYR A 130 -4.48 -8.60 7.78
CA TYR A 130 -3.10 -8.37 7.35
C TYR A 130 -2.55 -7.08 7.91
N HIS A 131 -1.24 -7.05 8.14
CA HIS A 131 -0.53 -5.87 8.60
C HIS A 131 0.64 -5.51 7.70
N ALA A 132 0.66 -4.25 7.30
CA ALA A 132 1.82 -3.62 6.71
C ALA A 132 2.66 -2.97 7.82
N LEU A 133 3.87 -3.50 8.02
CA LEU A 133 4.79 -3.05 9.07
C LEU A 133 5.91 -2.23 8.44
N LEU A 134 5.77 -0.91 8.40
CA LEU A 134 6.89 -0.06 8.02
C LEU A 134 7.90 -0.06 9.17
N GLY A 135 9.12 -0.54 8.93
CA GLY A 135 10.28 -0.32 9.81
C GLY A 135 10.17 -0.77 11.28
N CYS A 136 9.24 -1.66 11.62
CA CYS A 136 9.18 -2.30 12.93
C CYS A 136 10.37 -3.24 13.08
N GLN A 137 11.40 -2.88 13.86
CA GLN A 137 12.61 -3.70 14.01
C GLN A 137 12.38 -5.05 14.71
N LYS A 138 11.28 -5.18 15.47
CA LYS A 138 10.89 -6.41 16.15
C LYS A 138 10.14 -7.39 15.25
N ALA A 139 9.73 -6.95 14.07
CA ALA A 139 9.16 -7.77 13.02
C ALA A 139 10.06 -7.67 11.78
N GLU A 140 9.90 -8.54 10.80
CA GLU A 140 10.64 -8.39 9.54
C GLU A 140 10.13 -7.14 8.82
N ALA A 141 10.90 -6.04 8.90
CA ALA A 141 10.53 -4.74 8.37
C ALA A 141 10.11 -4.82 6.89
N GLY A 142 8.96 -4.20 6.59
CA GLY A 142 8.42 -4.04 5.24
C GLY A 142 7.72 -5.26 4.64
N ARG A 143 7.38 -6.26 5.45
CA ARG A 143 6.49 -7.33 4.99
C ARG A 143 5.03 -6.95 5.23
N ILE A 144 4.17 -7.27 4.26
CA ILE A 144 2.77 -7.58 4.57
C ILE A 144 2.80 -8.93 5.26
N THR A 145 2.29 -8.97 6.48
CA THR A 145 2.18 -10.20 7.26
C THR A 145 0.72 -10.53 7.49
N HIS A 146 0.38 -11.80 7.32
CA HIS A 146 -0.91 -12.33 7.72
C HIS A 146 -0.92 -12.55 9.22
N ASP A 147 -1.92 -12.03 9.94
CA ASP A 147 -1.96 -12.09 11.39
C ASP A 147 -2.67 -13.33 11.91
N GLY A 148 -1.97 -14.46 11.87
CA GLY A 148 -2.51 -15.70 12.45
C GLY A 148 -2.91 -15.58 13.93
N PHE A 149 -2.34 -14.64 14.69
CA PHE A 149 -2.73 -14.42 16.08
C PHE A 149 -4.09 -13.73 16.19
N SER A 150 -4.30 -12.60 15.50
CA SER A 150 -5.59 -11.90 15.47
C SER A 150 -6.70 -12.83 15.00
N GLU A 151 -6.39 -13.68 14.03
CA GLU A 151 -7.33 -14.66 13.49
C GLU A 151 -7.75 -15.72 14.51
N GLN A 152 -6.80 -16.27 15.27
CA GLN A 152 -7.07 -17.34 16.23
C GLN A 152 -7.62 -16.82 17.56
N ALA A 153 -7.13 -15.67 18.03
CA ALA A 153 -7.44 -15.15 19.36
C ALA A 153 -8.57 -14.11 19.37
N GLU A 154 -8.74 -13.37 18.28
CA GLU A 154 -9.62 -12.20 18.22
C GLU A 154 -10.65 -12.30 17.07
N ASN A 155 -10.76 -13.43 16.38
CA ASN A 155 -11.62 -13.61 15.20
C ASN A 155 -11.37 -12.55 14.11
N GLY A 156 -10.14 -12.06 13.97
CA GLY A 156 -9.77 -11.01 13.02
C GLY A 156 -9.98 -11.39 11.54
N THR A 157 -10.15 -12.67 11.22
CA THR A 157 -10.51 -13.14 9.86
C THR A 157 -11.89 -12.68 9.41
N VAL A 158 -12.83 -12.53 10.35
CA VAL A 158 -14.26 -12.30 10.08
C VAL A 158 -14.81 -11.06 10.76
N ASN A 159 -14.08 -10.50 11.73
CA ASN A 159 -14.44 -9.27 12.43
C ASN A 159 -13.51 -8.13 12.00
N GLU A 160 -14.05 -7.21 11.19
CA GLU A 160 -13.34 -6.03 10.68
C GLU A 160 -12.79 -5.15 11.81
N GLU A 161 -13.59 -4.86 12.83
CA GLU A 161 -13.18 -4.02 13.96
C GLU A 161 -11.98 -4.61 14.71
N ASN A 162 -11.99 -5.92 14.96
CA ASN A 162 -10.89 -6.61 15.64
C ASN A 162 -9.62 -6.58 14.78
N CYS A 163 -9.75 -6.83 13.48
CA CYS A 163 -8.61 -6.73 12.55
C CYS A 163 -8.02 -5.31 12.53
N LEU A 164 -8.86 -4.29 12.32
CA LEU A 164 -8.43 -2.91 12.21
C LEU A 164 -7.89 -2.37 13.54
N GLY A 165 -8.45 -2.81 14.67
CA GLY A 165 -8.00 -2.45 16.02
C GLY A 165 -6.60 -2.94 16.40
N ARG A 166 -5.99 -3.83 15.61
CA ARG A 166 -4.62 -4.33 15.83
C ARG A 166 -3.54 -3.30 15.51
N ALA A 167 -3.78 -2.43 14.53
CA ALA A 167 -2.75 -1.49 14.04
C ALA A 167 -2.11 -0.69 15.18
N PRO A 168 -2.89 -0.05 16.09
CA PRO A 168 -2.33 0.66 17.24
C PRO A 168 -1.52 -0.24 18.19
N ARG A 169 -2.01 -1.45 18.49
CA ARG A 169 -1.31 -2.40 19.37
C ARG A 169 0.04 -2.81 18.80
N ILE A 170 0.08 -3.11 17.50
CA ILE A 170 1.32 -3.48 16.82
C ILE A 170 2.27 -2.29 16.75
N TRP A 171 1.77 -1.09 16.41
CA TRP A 171 2.59 0.13 16.39
C TRP A 171 3.22 0.41 17.76
N HIS A 172 2.46 0.29 18.85
CA HIS A 172 2.99 0.37 20.22
C HIS A 172 4.01 -0.73 20.53
N HIS A 173 3.76 -1.97 20.13
CA HIS A 173 4.71 -3.07 20.28
C HIS A 173 6.04 -2.78 19.56
N CYS A 174 5.96 -2.14 18.39
CA CYS A 174 7.08 -1.66 17.58
C CYS A 174 7.79 -0.43 18.15
N GLY A 175 7.35 0.11 19.30
CA GLY A 175 7.97 1.24 19.99
C GLY A 175 7.40 2.61 19.63
N SER A 176 6.26 2.66 18.93
CA SER A 176 5.58 3.90 18.53
C SER A 176 6.44 4.93 17.76
N PRO A 177 7.25 4.51 16.77
CA PRO A 177 7.99 5.48 15.96
C PRO A 177 7.02 6.33 15.10
N PRO A 178 7.16 7.67 15.08
CA PRO A 178 6.29 8.55 14.31
C PRO A 178 6.48 8.39 12.79
N ASP A 179 7.69 8.04 12.35
CA ASP A 179 8.08 7.82 10.96
C ASP A 179 7.75 6.42 10.44
N ARG A 180 7.21 5.53 11.29
CA ARG A 180 6.99 4.12 10.93
C ARG A 180 5.60 3.63 11.38
N PRO A 181 4.56 4.04 10.65
CA PRO A 181 3.20 3.64 10.95
C PRO A 181 2.98 2.14 10.67
N VAL A 182 1.96 1.60 11.29
CA VAL A 182 1.45 0.25 11.03
C VAL A 182 0.05 0.36 10.48
N THR A 183 -0.22 -0.33 9.38
CA THR A 183 -1.57 -0.39 8.83
C THR A 183 -2.11 -1.79 8.87
N SER A 184 -3.33 -1.92 9.41
CA SER A 184 -4.12 -3.13 9.31
C SER A 184 -5.04 -3.05 8.11
N VAL A 185 -5.20 -4.15 7.40
CA VAL A 185 -6.11 -4.32 6.27
C VAL A 185 -7.01 -5.50 6.57
N PHE A 186 -8.32 -5.25 6.60
CA PHE A 186 -9.31 -6.31 6.64
C PHE A 186 -9.53 -6.78 5.21
N GLY A 187 -8.94 -7.92 4.88
CA GLY A 187 -8.88 -8.43 3.51
C GLY A 187 -10.25 -8.55 2.82
N PRO A 188 -11.34 -8.94 3.51
CA PRO A 188 -12.62 -9.12 2.85
C PRO A 188 -13.26 -7.86 2.24
N THR A 189 -13.15 -6.72 2.92
CA THR A 189 -13.71 -5.44 2.45
C THR A 189 -12.65 -4.53 1.86
N GLY A 190 -11.38 -4.81 2.12
CA GLY A 190 -10.27 -3.89 1.86
C GLY A 190 -10.24 -2.70 2.82
N ALA A 191 -11.08 -2.69 3.86
CA ALA A 191 -11.05 -1.66 4.89
C ALA A 191 -9.69 -1.63 5.57
N LYS A 192 -9.27 -0.44 5.98
CA LYS A 192 -7.92 -0.20 6.48
C LYS A 192 -7.92 0.76 7.66
N ARG A 193 -6.97 0.55 8.56
CA ARG A 193 -6.68 1.46 9.67
C ARG A 193 -5.18 1.56 9.87
N THR A 194 -4.67 2.77 9.72
CA THR A 194 -3.26 3.07 9.97
C THR A 194 -3.13 3.66 11.37
N ALA A 195 -2.28 3.05 12.19
CA ALA A 195 -1.80 3.64 13.42
C ALA A 195 -0.41 4.22 13.20
N GLY A 196 -0.19 5.39 13.77
CA GLY A 196 1.08 6.09 13.74
C GLY A 196 0.98 7.32 14.62
N ALA A 197 2.11 7.97 14.86
CA ALA A 197 2.11 9.34 15.33
C ALA A 197 2.47 10.26 14.16
N GLY A 198 2.28 11.56 14.34
CA GLY A 198 2.76 12.51 13.36
C GLY A 198 1.69 13.06 12.42
N CYS A 199 2.08 14.17 11.79
CA CYS A 199 1.46 14.66 10.59
C CYS A 199 2.13 14.04 9.36
N TRP A 200 1.32 13.49 8.46
CA TRP A 200 1.79 13.00 7.18
C TRP A 200 1.19 13.83 6.06
N VAL A 201 1.99 14.21 5.09
CA VAL A 201 1.57 15.09 4.00
C VAL A 201 1.67 14.33 2.69
N LYS A 202 0.60 14.41 1.88
CA LYS A 202 0.53 13.93 0.50
C LYS A 202 0.48 15.12 -0.44
N VAL A 203 1.51 15.27 -1.27
CA VAL A 203 1.58 16.28 -2.32
C VAL A 203 1.49 15.55 -3.66
N ARG A 204 0.38 15.72 -4.38
CA ARG A 204 0.17 15.01 -5.65
C ARG A 204 1.05 15.54 -6.77
N SER A 205 1.19 16.86 -6.84
CA SER A 205 2.07 17.53 -7.78
C SER A 205 2.56 18.84 -7.18
N CYS A 206 3.79 19.21 -7.47
CA CYS A 206 4.40 20.43 -6.98
C CYS A 206 5.32 21.00 -8.07
N PRO A 207 4.77 21.75 -9.04
CA PRO A 207 5.55 22.27 -10.16
C PRO A 207 6.76 23.11 -9.72
N ALA A 208 6.62 23.84 -8.61
CA ALA A 208 7.69 24.65 -8.02
C ALA A 208 8.78 23.80 -7.32
N HIS A 209 8.42 22.69 -6.68
CA HIS A 209 9.31 21.86 -5.87
C HIS A 209 8.98 20.37 -6.04
N ARG A 210 9.43 19.77 -7.15
CA ARG A 210 9.13 18.36 -7.44
C ARG A 210 9.66 17.37 -6.40
N ASP A 211 10.66 17.77 -5.61
CA ASP A 211 11.19 17.02 -4.49
C ASP A 211 10.24 16.94 -3.28
N GLN A 212 9.21 17.79 -3.24
CA GLN A 212 8.14 17.71 -2.26
C GLN A 212 6.97 16.81 -2.70
N GLU A 213 6.97 16.30 -3.94
CA GLU A 213 5.92 15.38 -4.41
C GLU A 213 6.02 14.03 -3.69
N GLY A 214 4.86 13.42 -3.43
CA GLY A 214 4.75 12.11 -2.80
C GLY A 214 4.08 12.17 -1.44
N PHE A 215 4.40 11.19 -0.59
CA PHE A 215 3.82 11.05 0.74
C PHE A 215 4.90 10.87 1.78
N PHE A 216 4.90 11.74 2.79
CA PHE A 216 6.00 11.79 3.74
C PHE A 216 5.52 12.21 5.13
N PHE A 217 6.29 11.80 6.13
CA PHE A 217 6.18 12.31 7.49
C PHE A 217 6.76 13.73 7.52
N ASP A 218 5.96 14.69 7.99
CA ASP A 218 6.41 16.08 8.14
C ASP A 218 7.26 16.25 9.39
N ALA A 219 8.49 15.73 9.34
CA ALA A 219 9.44 15.76 10.44
C ALA A 219 9.75 17.19 10.89
N TRP A 220 9.80 18.14 9.93
CA TRP A 220 10.00 19.55 10.25
C TRP A 220 8.84 20.11 11.07
N GLY A 221 7.59 19.95 10.62
CA GLY A 221 6.44 20.44 11.39
C GLY A 221 6.30 19.70 12.72
N SER A 222 6.62 18.41 12.79
CA SER A 222 6.60 17.68 14.04
C SER A 222 7.63 18.21 15.06
N THR A 223 8.74 18.77 14.58
CA THR A 223 9.81 19.31 15.45
C THR A 223 9.57 20.77 15.81
N ASN A 224 8.97 21.56 14.91
CA ASN A 224 8.91 23.02 15.03
C ASN A 224 7.50 23.57 15.33
N ARG A 225 6.46 22.77 15.09
CA ARG A 225 5.05 23.17 15.18
C ARG A 225 4.18 22.12 15.88
N ASP A 226 4.79 21.10 16.48
CA ASP A 226 4.08 20.01 17.17
C ASP A 226 2.99 19.34 16.33
N THR A 227 3.17 19.28 15.00
CA THR A 227 2.16 18.73 14.06
C THR A 227 1.87 17.24 14.30
N GLY A 228 2.73 16.55 15.05
CA GLY A 228 2.49 15.17 15.45
C GLY A 228 1.54 14.98 16.62
N THR A 229 1.20 16.06 17.34
CA THR A 229 0.35 16.04 18.54
C THR A 229 -0.76 17.09 18.51
N VAL A 230 -0.72 18.05 17.58
CA VAL A 230 -1.74 19.09 17.40
C VAL A 230 -2.33 18.95 16.00
N GLU A 231 -3.61 18.56 15.93
CA GLU A 231 -4.33 18.30 14.68
C GLU A 231 -4.36 19.53 13.76
N ASP A 232 -4.75 20.69 14.29
CA ASP A 232 -4.84 21.93 13.51
C ASP A 232 -3.49 22.32 12.90
N GLU A 233 -2.40 22.18 13.66
CA GLU A 233 -1.05 22.42 13.16
C GLU A 233 -0.70 21.46 12.03
N CYS A 234 -1.11 20.19 12.10
CA CYS A 234 -0.95 19.25 11.00
C CYS A 234 -1.70 19.68 9.75
N PHE A 235 -2.97 20.07 9.90
CA PHE A 235 -3.79 20.47 8.76
C PHE A 235 -3.29 21.75 8.09
N ASP A 236 -2.74 22.69 8.86
CA ASP A 236 -2.06 23.86 8.34
C ASP A 236 -0.87 23.50 7.44
N ARG A 237 -0.21 22.37 7.67
CA ARG A 237 0.90 21.92 6.80
C ARG A 237 0.44 21.57 5.40
N ALA A 238 -0.79 21.06 5.22
CA ALA A 238 -1.34 20.87 3.89
C ALA A 238 -1.39 22.20 3.13
N ARG A 239 -1.85 23.27 3.80
CA ARG A 239 -1.91 24.62 3.24
C ARG A 239 -0.53 25.20 2.95
N ASP A 240 0.43 25.02 3.86
CA ASP A 240 1.80 25.48 3.68
C ASP A 240 2.42 24.85 2.43
N HIS A 241 2.35 23.52 2.32
CA HIS A 241 2.90 22.80 1.16
C HIS A 241 2.17 23.17 -0.13
N TRP A 242 0.84 23.27 -0.11
CA TRP A 242 0.07 23.71 -1.27
C TRP A 242 0.47 25.11 -1.75
N THR A 243 0.69 26.05 -0.82
CA THR A 243 1.17 27.40 -1.12
C THR A 243 2.57 27.38 -1.71
N GLN A 244 3.47 26.58 -1.13
CA GLN A 244 4.83 26.38 -1.66
C GLN A 244 4.81 25.77 -3.07
N CYS A 245 3.83 24.92 -3.37
CA CYS A 245 3.62 24.32 -4.68
C CYS A 245 2.96 25.26 -5.70
N GLY A 246 2.63 26.50 -5.33
CA GLY A 246 2.06 27.50 -6.25
C GLY A 246 0.53 27.62 -6.20
N SER A 247 -0.12 27.02 -5.20
CA SER A 247 -1.57 27.11 -4.98
C SER A 247 -2.43 26.67 -6.15
N HIS A 248 -2.04 25.60 -6.85
CA HIS A 248 -2.77 25.09 -8.00
C HIS A 248 -3.95 24.22 -7.59
N SER A 249 -5.15 24.55 -8.08
CA SER A 249 -6.39 23.79 -7.81
C SER A 249 -6.43 22.38 -8.39
N ASN A 250 -5.48 22.03 -9.26
CA ASN A 250 -5.31 20.69 -9.82
C ASN A 250 -4.19 19.90 -9.13
N ALA A 251 -3.60 20.45 -8.08
CA ALA A 251 -2.50 19.86 -7.33
C ALA A 251 -2.81 19.88 -5.82
N PRO A 252 -3.89 19.19 -5.39
CA PRO A 252 -4.30 19.20 -4.00
C PRO A 252 -3.23 18.59 -3.11
N VAL A 253 -3.15 19.11 -1.89
CA VAL A 253 -2.30 18.59 -0.82
C VAL A 253 -3.17 18.11 0.32
N THR A 254 -2.91 16.90 0.82
CA THR A 254 -3.64 16.32 1.93
C THR A 254 -2.72 16.12 3.13
N ALA A 255 -3.09 16.64 4.29
CA ALA A 255 -2.48 16.27 5.56
C ALA A 255 -3.31 15.18 6.24
N TYR A 256 -2.63 14.23 6.88
CA TYR A 256 -3.20 13.13 7.63
C TYR A 256 -2.68 13.20 9.06
N TYR A 257 -3.57 13.46 10.00
CA TYR A 257 -3.25 13.44 11.41
C TYR A 257 -3.46 12.02 11.91
N ARG A 258 -2.35 11.30 12.14
CA ARG A 258 -2.40 9.85 12.43
C ARG A 258 -2.92 9.46 13.82
N PRO A 259 -2.81 10.27 14.88
CA PRO A 259 -3.30 9.88 16.21
C PRO A 259 -4.79 9.49 16.25
N ASP A 260 -5.65 10.16 15.48
CA ASP A 260 -7.08 9.83 15.35
C ASP A 260 -7.46 9.35 13.94
N GLY A 261 -6.58 9.52 12.95
CA GLY A 261 -6.78 9.09 11.57
C GLY A 261 -7.57 10.08 10.72
N THR A 262 -7.74 11.33 11.17
CA THR A 262 -8.39 12.39 10.39
C THR A 262 -7.47 12.89 9.28
N SER A 263 -8.08 13.55 8.28
CA SER A 263 -7.33 14.13 7.16
C SER A 263 -7.99 15.39 6.65
N HIS A 264 -7.16 16.33 6.17
CA HIS A 264 -7.61 17.58 5.57
C HIS A 264 -6.93 17.78 4.21
N THR A 265 -7.74 18.04 3.19
CA THR A 265 -7.25 18.31 1.83
C THR A 265 -7.50 19.77 1.47
N VAL A 266 -6.44 20.46 1.07
CA VAL A 266 -6.53 21.80 0.46
C VAL A 266 -6.52 21.68 -1.08
N PRO A 267 -7.31 22.51 -1.78
CA PRO A 267 -7.60 22.36 -3.20
C PRO A 267 -6.46 22.79 -4.14
#